data_AF-A0A2G9TB62-F1
#
_entry.id   AF-A0A2G9TB62-F1
#
_cell.length_a   1.000
_cell.length_b   1.000
_cell.length_c   1.000
_cell.angle_alpha   90.00
_cell.angle_beta   90.00
_cell.angle_gamma   90.00
#
_symmetry.space_group_name_H-M   'P 1'
#
loop_
_entity.id
_entity.type
_entity.pdbx_description
1 polymer ?
#
loop_
_entity_poly.entity_id
_entity_poly.type
_entity_poly.pdbx_seq_one_letter_code
_entity_poly.pdbx_strand_id
1 'polypeptide(L)' 'MGPIGGRYSINAVQLTDSPYVVLNMRILTRVSSSVWDSIGQADFVKCIHSIGRPRPVTTSPKCGVS' A
#
# COMPACT_ATOMS: atom_id res chain seq x y z
N MET A 1 -4.84 -4.90 9.54
CA MET A 1 -3.77 -5.69 10.22
C MET A 1 -4.41 -6.57 11.29
N GLY A 2 -4.07 -7.86 11.33
CA GLY A 2 -4.82 -8.87 12.08
C GLY A 2 -5.88 -9.58 11.22
N PRO A 3 -6.63 -10.54 11.78
CA PRO A 3 -7.71 -11.25 11.08
C PRO A 3 -8.78 -10.27 10.59
N ILE A 4 -9.39 -10.56 9.43
CA ILE A 4 -10.47 -9.74 8.87
C ILE A 4 -11.67 -9.78 9.82
N GLY A 5 -12.23 -8.62 10.17
CA GLY A 5 -13.36 -8.50 11.12
C GLY A 5 -12.98 -8.73 12.59
N GLY A 6 -11.70 -8.83 12.93
CA GLY A 6 -11.27 -8.96 14.32
C GLY A 6 -11.53 -7.68 15.12
N ARG A 7 -11.90 -7.80 16.40
CA ARG A 7 -12.19 -6.66 17.30
C ARG A 7 -11.05 -5.63 17.39
N TYR A 8 -9.80 -6.07 17.26
CA TYR A 8 -8.61 -5.23 17.28
C TYR A 8 -7.98 -5.05 15.89
N SER A 9 -8.66 -5.52 14.85
CA SER A 9 -8.16 -5.40 13.48
C SER A 9 -8.40 -3.99 12.97
N ILE A 10 -7.36 -3.42 12.35
CA ILE A 10 -7.43 -2.08 11.77
C ILE A 10 -7.43 -2.22 10.24
N ASN A 11 -8.44 -1.63 9.60
CA ASN A 11 -8.53 -1.56 8.15
C ASN A 11 -7.74 -0.36 7.62
N ALA A 12 -7.03 -0.55 6.51
CA ALA A 12 -6.23 0.48 5.88
C ALA A 12 -6.28 0.35 4.36
N VAL A 13 -6.27 1.48 3.67
CA VAL A 13 -6.17 1.54 2.20
C VAL A 13 -4.88 2.25 1.85
N GLN A 14 -4.02 1.57 1.11
CA GLN A 14 -2.75 2.10 0.65
C GLN A 14 -2.76 2.34 -0.86
N LEU A 15 -2.58 3.59 -1.25
CA LEU A 15 -2.30 3.97 -2.64
C LEU A 15 -0.79 3.97 -2.85
N THR A 16 -0.30 3.15 -3.79
CA THR A 16 1.12 3.05 -4.13
C THR A 16 1.32 2.97 -5.64
N ASP A 17 2.36 3.63 -6.14
CA ASP A 17 2.81 3.57 -7.54
C ASP A 17 3.84 2.44 -7.79
N SER A 18 4.22 1.70 -6.75
CA SER A 18 5.25 0.65 -6.80
C SER A 18 4.63 -0.75 -6.77
N PRO A 19 4.84 -1.57 -7.81
CA PRO A 19 4.38 -2.97 -7.82
C PRO A 19 5.10 -3.82 -6.76
N TYR A 20 6.35 -3.47 -6.42
CA TYR A 20 7.09 -4.14 -5.35
C TYR A 20 6.37 -3.99 -4.00
N VAL A 21 5.90 -2.78 -3.70
CA VAL A 21 5.15 -2.52 -2.46
C VAL A 21 3.81 -3.26 -2.46
N VAL A 22 3.11 -3.32 -3.60
CA VAL A 22 1.85 -4.09 -3.71
C VAL A 22 2.08 -5.58 -3.39
N LEU A 23 3.14 -6.19 -3.94
CA LEU A 23 3.47 -7.58 -3.67
C LEU A 23 3.85 -7.80 -2.20
N ASN A 24 4.65 -6.91 -1.63
CA ASN A 24 5.03 -6.99 -0.23
C ASN A 24 3.80 -6.84 0.71
N MET A 25 2.86 -5.95 0.38
CA MET A 25 1.61 -5.81 1.13
C MET A 25 0.75 -7.05 1.07
N ARG A 26 0.74 -7.77 -0.06
CA ARG A 26 0.03 -9.05 -0.17
C ARG A 26 0.63 -10.15 0.71
N ILE A 27 1.93 -10.11 0.99
CA ILE A 27 2.63 -11.07 1.85
C ILE A 27 2.45 -10.70 3.33
N LEU A 28 2.68 -9.42 3.67
CA LEU A 28 2.71 -8.96 5.06
C LEU A 28 1.31 -8.69 5.63
N THR A 29 0.32 -8.45 4.78
CA THR A 29 -1.03 -8.06 5.21
C THR A 29 -2.10 -8.89 4.51
N ARG A 30 -3.34 -8.80 5.01
CA ARG A 30 -4.51 -9.44 4.40
C ARG A 30 -5.07 -8.50 3.32
N VAL A 31 -4.76 -8.80 2.07
CA VAL A 31 -5.34 -8.11 0.90
C VAL A 31 -6.35 -9.03 0.23
N SER A 32 -7.64 -8.73 0.37
CA SER A 32 -8.73 -9.49 -0.27
C SER A 32 -9.95 -8.59 -0.50
N SER A 33 -10.83 -9.01 -1.42
CA SER A 33 -12.11 -8.33 -1.66
C SER A 33 -13.00 -8.32 -0.41
N SER A 34 -12.92 -9.33 0.44
CA SER A 34 -13.67 -9.41 1.71
C SER A 34 -13.29 -8.32 2.73
N VAL A 35 -12.18 -7.61 2.53
CA VAL A 35 -11.85 -6.45 3.37
C VAL A 35 -12.84 -5.30 3.13
N TRP A 36 -13.43 -5.18 1.94
CA TRP A 36 -14.41 -4.14 1.64
C TRP A 36 -15.69 -4.31 2.47
N ASP A 37 -16.15 -5.55 2.66
CA ASP A 37 -17.29 -5.86 3.53
C ASP A 37 -16.96 -5.51 5.00
N SER A 38 -15.71 -5.73 5.41
CA SER A 38 -15.25 -5.37 6.76
C SER A 38 -15.06 -3.87 6.96
N ILE A 39 -14.83 -3.10 5.89
CA ILE A 39 -14.75 -1.63 5.96
C ILE A 39 -16.16 -1.05 6.05
N GLY A 40 -17.07 -1.44 5.14
CA GLY A 40 -18.45 -0.95 5.14
C GLY A 40 -18.52 0.59 5.22
N GLN A 41 -19.11 1.10 6.31
CA GLN A 41 -19.15 2.54 6.64
C GLN A 41 -18.17 2.95 7.76
N ALA A 42 -17.33 2.03 8.24
CA ALA A 42 -16.35 2.31 9.27
C ALA A 42 -15.14 3.07 8.72
N ASP A 43 -14.47 3.80 9.60
CA ASP A 43 -13.23 4.49 9.26
C ASP A 43 -12.10 3.50 8.95
N PHE A 44 -11.24 3.91 8.02
CA PHE A 44 -10.02 3.21 7.66
C PHE A 44 -8.84 4.15 7.66
N VAL A 45 -7.64 3.59 7.85
CA VAL A 45 -6.40 4.36 7.79
C VAL A 45 -6.04 4.64 6.33
N LYS A 46 -5.91 5.92 5.98
CA LYS A 46 -5.48 6.38 4.66
C LYS A 46 -3.96 6.40 4.59
N CYS A 47 -3.39 5.58 3.70
CA CYS A 47 -1.95 5.52 3.47
C CYS A 47 -1.63 5.94 2.02
N ILE A 48 -0.72 6.90 1.86
CA ILE A 48 -0.23 7.34 0.55
C ILE A 48 1.25 7.01 0.47
N HIS A 49 1.65 6.32 -0.59
CA HIS A 49 3.04 5.97 -0.87
C HIS A 49 3.35 6.25 -2.34
N SER A 50 4.50 6.86 -2.61
CA SER A 50 5.02 7.02 -3.98
C SER A 50 6.52 6.84 -3.95
N ILE A 51 7.08 6.25 -5.01
CA ILE A 51 8.54 6.18 -5.21
C ILE A 51 9.15 7.52 -5.63
N GLY A 52 8.31 8.54 -5.91
CA GLY A 52 8.77 9.88 -6.27
C GLY A 52 9.41 9.98 -7.66
N ARG A 53 9.10 9.04 -8.57
CA ARG A 53 9.70 8.99 -9.92
C ARG A 53 8.64 9.06 -11.03
N PRO A 54 8.17 10.27 -11.38
CA PRO A 54 7.20 10.45 -12.47
C PRO A 54 7.81 10.09 -13.83
N ARG A 55 6.96 9.66 -14.76
CA ARG A 55 7.34 9.43 -16.17
C ARG A 55 6.91 10.61 -17.04
N PRO A 56 7.66 10.99 -18.09
CA PRO A 56 8.92 10.38 -18.56
C PRO A 56 10.10 10.72 -17.66
N VAL A 57 11.07 9.81 -17.56
CA VAL A 57 12.26 10.00 -16.71
C VAL A 57 13.18 11.03 -17.36
N THR A 58 13.26 12.23 -16.79
CA THR A 58 14.04 13.35 -17.36
C THR A 58 15.50 13.36 -16.93
N THR A 59 15.87 12.58 -15.90
CA THR A 59 17.24 12.49 -15.40
C THR A 59 17.72 11.04 -15.36
N SER A 60 18.87 10.79 -15.97
CA SER A 60 19.67 9.58 -15.74
C SER A 60 19.92 9.47 -14.23
N PRO A 61 19.82 8.29 -13.61
CA PRO A 61 20.28 8.14 -12.24
C PRO A 61 21.74 8.62 -12.23
N LYS A 62 22.06 9.62 -11.41
CA LYS A 62 23.46 10.01 -11.21
C LYS A 62 24.16 8.71 -10.80
N CYS A 63 25.09 8.24 -11.64
CA CYS A 63 25.98 7.16 -11.27
C CYS A 63 26.74 7.66 -10.05
N GLY A 64 26.26 7.30 -8.87
CA GLY A 64 26.87 7.67 -7.60
C GLY A 64 28.11 6.83 -7.40
N VAL A 65 29.17 7.16 -8.12
CA VAL A 65 30.53 6.85 -7.70
C VAL A 65 31.12 8.18 -7.27
N SER A 66 31.03 8.44 -5.97
CA SER A 66 31.99 9.30 -5.27
C SER A 66 33.29 8.53 -5.09
#